data_AF-A0A812MAF6-F1
#
_entry.id   AF-A0A812MAF6-F1
#
_cell.length_a   1.000
_cell.length_b   1.000
_cell.length_c   1.000
_cell.angle_alpha   90.00
_cell.angle_beta   90.00
_cell.angle_gamma   90.00
#
_symmetry.space_group_name_H-M   'P 1'
#
loop_
_entity.id
_entity.type
_entity.pdbx_description
1 polymer ?
#
loop_
_entity_poly.entity_id
_entity_poly.type
_entity_poly.pdbx_seq_one_letter_code
_entity_poly.pdbx_strand_id
1 'polypeptide(L)'
;MARKTRQAGDSASDGFFGPKRWSGRTLAIAGAWLALLAYSILLAPGKGPDERVADQALIQQLFSTPFDGSVDPLFCCIFNMLGIWPVIYAATLLPGSDRQSPVPAFPFVAGSFFLGAFALSPYLALREHRAVAGASGELDWVTANILENRLTAVVLLAFATYLALFAVGNGVIGGFSPTEALAGFAPVFGSSLTAHVSSLDFMVLWMFFGPVLLEDGRRRGVFLGSPDSWSTGSKAQFALSALLPVFGGLAWLLSRPPLPSQRA
;
A
#
# COMPACT_ATOMS: atom_id res chain seq x y z
N MET A 1 9.94 -34.43 38.51
CA MET A 1 9.71 -34.58 37.05
C MET A 1 8.23 -34.42 36.77
N ALA A 2 7.78 -33.21 36.44
CA ALA A 2 6.39 -32.95 36.08
C ALA A 2 6.24 -33.05 34.55
N ARG A 3 5.57 -34.11 34.08
CA ARG A 3 5.30 -34.36 32.66
C ARG A 3 4.23 -33.36 32.20
N LYS A 4 4.66 -32.33 31.45
CA LYS A 4 3.77 -31.37 30.80
C LYS A 4 2.97 -32.12 29.73
N THR A 5 1.72 -32.46 30.04
CA THR A 5 0.73 -32.93 29.08
C THR A 5 0.50 -31.81 28.06
N ARG A 6 1.14 -31.92 26.88
CA ARG A 6 0.74 -31.16 25.70
C ARG A 6 -0.71 -31.56 25.38
N GLN A 7 -1.66 -30.65 25.60
CA GLN A 7 -3.00 -30.78 25.07
C GLN A 7 -2.91 -30.86 23.54
N ALA A 8 -3.24 -32.02 22.98
CA ALA A 8 -3.25 -32.29 21.55
C ALA A 8 -4.47 -31.68 20.81
N GLY A 9 -5.20 -30.76 21.46
CA GLY A 9 -6.45 -30.18 20.95
C GLY A 9 -6.31 -28.86 20.19
N ASP A 10 -5.28 -28.05 20.48
CA ASP A 10 -5.15 -26.70 19.88
C ASP A 10 -4.55 -26.71 18.47
N SER A 11 -3.85 -27.76 18.06
CA SER A 11 -3.11 -27.75 16.79
C SER A 11 -3.99 -27.92 15.55
N ALA A 12 -5.21 -28.44 15.68
CA ALA A 12 -6.12 -28.67 14.55
C ALA A 12 -6.88 -27.38 14.14
N SER A 13 -7.18 -26.49 15.08
CA SER A 13 -7.86 -25.21 14.84
C SER A 13 -6.94 -24.08 14.34
N ASP A 14 -5.63 -24.25 14.52
CA ASP A 14 -4.60 -23.25 14.16
C ASP A 14 -3.89 -23.54 12.82
N GLY A 15 -4.26 -24.62 12.13
CA GLY A 15 -3.72 -24.97 10.81
C GLY A 15 -4.11 -23.95 9.71
N PHE A 16 -3.53 -24.08 8.51
CA PHE A 16 -3.78 -23.14 7.39
C PHE A 16 -5.27 -22.94 7.05
N PHE A 17 -6.09 -23.98 7.21
CA PHE A 17 -7.54 -23.95 6.98
C PHE A 17 -8.37 -23.68 8.25
N GLY A 18 -7.73 -23.29 9.35
CA GLY A 18 -8.41 -22.98 10.60
C GLY A 18 -9.35 -21.77 10.48
N PRO A 19 -10.49 -21.74 11.17
CA PRO A 19 -11.50 -20.67 11.06
C PRO A 19 -10.96 -19.29 11.48
N LYS A 20 -9.94 -19.26 12.35
CA LYS A 20 -9.25 -18.03 12.78
C LYS A 20 -8.50 -17.35 11.63
N ARG A 21 -8.02 -18.11 10.64
CA ARG A 21 -7.32 -17.58 9.45
C ARG A 21 -8.29 -17.02 8.43
N TRP A 22 -9.42 -17.68 8.22
CA TRP A 22 -10.48 -17.25 7.29
C TRP A 22 -11.45 -16.26 7.94
N SER A 23 -10.88 -15.21 8.53
CA SER A 23 -11.65 -14.11 9.10
C SER A 23 -12.41 -13.32 8.02
N GLY A 24 -13.46 -12.58 8.41
CA GLY A 24 -14.20 -11.71 7.49
C GLY A 24 -13.29 -10.70 6.77
N ARG A 25 -12.22 -10.23 7.42
CA ARG A 25 -11.19 -9.38 6.79
C ARG A 25 -10.45 -10.11 5.67
N THR A 26 -9.98 -11.33 5.94
CA THR A 26 -9.26 -12.14 4.95
C THR A 26 -10.12 -12.41 3.73
N LEU A 27 -11.40 -12.75 3.95
CA LEU A 27 -12.37 -12.94 2.87
C LEU A 27 -12.64 -11.64 2.09
N ALA A 28 -12.73 -10.50 2.77
CA ALA A 28 -12.92 -9.20 2.12
C ALA A 28 -11.72 -8.81 1.24
N ILE A 29 -10.48 -8.95 1.75
CA ILE A 29 -9.26 -8.65 0.99
C ILE A 29 -9.12 -9.62 -0.19
N ALA A 30 -9.29 -10.93 0.04
CA ALA A 30 -9.21 -11.93 -1.01
C ALA A 30 -10.29 -11.75 -2.08
N GLY A 31 -11.52 -11.44 -1.67
CA GLY A 31 -12.62 -11.14 -2.58
C GLY A 31 -12.37 -9.90 -3.43
N ALA A 32 -11.90 -8.81 -2.81
CA ALA A 32 -11.52 -7.60 -3.55
C ALA A 32 -10.34 -7.84 -4.51
N TRP A 33 -9.35 -8.64 -4.12
CA TRP A 33 -8.25 -9.04 -4.99
C TRP A 33 -8.72 -9.87 -6.19
N LEU A 34 -9.55 -10.90 -5.96
CA LEU A 34 -10.13 -11.71 -7.02
C LEU A 34 -11.04 -10.88 -7.94
N ALA A 35 -11.80 -9.94 -7.38
CA ALA A 35 -12.64 -9.03 -8.15
C ALA A 35 -11.81 -8.10 -9.03
N LEU A 36 -10.72 -7.51 -8.51
CA LEU A 36 -9.80 -6.70 -9.30
C LEU A 36 -9.18 -7.54 -10.43
N LEU A 37 -8.68 -8.75 -10.12
CA LEU A 37 -8.09 -9.65 -11.11
C LEU A 37 -9.08 -10.03 -12.21
N ALA A 38 -10.28 -10.46 -11.84
CA ALA A 38 -11.33 -10.81 -12.78
C ALA A 38 -11.75 -9.60 -13.62
N TYR A 39 -11.90 -8.42 -13.01
CA TYR A 39 -12.25 -7.19 -13.71
C TYR A 39 -11.17 -6.80 -14.73
N SER A 40 -9.90 -6.82 -14.35
CA SER A 40 -8.78 -6.50 -15.25
C SER A 40 -8.75 -7.41 -16.46
N ILE A 41 -9.01 -8.71 -16.30
CA ILE A 41 -9.03 -9.68 -17.40
C ILE A 41 -10.28 -9.53 -18.26
N LEU A 42 -11.46 -9.41 -17.64
CA LEU A 42 -12.74 -9.53 -18.34
C LEU A 42 -13.31 -8.19 -18.82
N LEU A 43 -13.20 -7.13 -18.01
CA LEU A 43 -14.01 -5.91 -18.16
C LEU A 43 -13.21 -4.64 -18.44
N ALA A 44 -11.95 -4.57 -18.03
CA ALA A 44 -11.11 -3.39 -18.29
C ALA A 44 -11.03 -3.02 -19.79
N PRO A 45 -10.97 -1.73 -20.15
CA PRO A 45 -10.88 -1.27 -21.54
C PRO A 45 -9.49 -1.54 -22.14
N GLY A 46 -9.27 -1.15 -23.40
CA GLY A 46 -7.93 -1.12 -24.00
C GLY A 46 -7.39 -2.50 -24.37
N LYS A 47 -8.28 -3.45 -24.73
CA LYS A 47 -7.92 -4.84 -25.04
C LYS A 47 -7.90 -5.16 -26.53
N GLY A 48 -8.40 -4.27 -27.38
CA GLY A 48 -8.36 -4.44 -28.85
C GLY A 48 -6.93 -4.41 -29.42
N PRO A 49 -6.67 -4.99 -30.60
CA PRO A 49 -5.33 -5.02 -31.18
C PRO A 49 -4.66 -3.63 -31.31
N ASP A 50 -5.37 -2.65 -31.85
CA ASP A 50 -4.84 -1.28 -32.02
C ASP A 50 -4.68 -0.56 -30.67
N GLU A 51 -5.61 -0.77 -29.75
CA GLU A 51 -5.56 -0.22 -28.39
C GLU A 51 -4.33 -0.74 -27.64
N ARG A 52 -3.96 -2.02 -27.82
CA ARG A 52 -2.76 -2.61 -27.20
C ARG A 52 -1.47 -1.99 -27.71
N VAL A 53 -1.41 -1.62 -29.00
CA VAL A 53 -0.25 -0.92 -29.56
C VAL A 53 -0.14 0.48 -28.96
N ALA A 54 -1.27 1.20 -28.87
CA ALA A 54 -1.31 2.51 -28.21
C ALA A 54 -0.93 2.43 -26.72
N ASP A 55 -1.41 1.41 -26.01
CA ASP A 55 -1.11 1.17 -24.59
C ASP A 55 0.38 0.86 -24.37
N GLN A 56 1.01 0.09 -25.27
CA GLN A 56 2.46 -0.13 -25.23
C GLN A 56 3.25 1.15 -25.47
N ALA A 57 2.82 2.01 -26.40
CA ALA A 57 3.45 3.30 -26.63
C ALA A 57 3.32 4.22 -25.40
N LEU A 58 2.15 4.21 -24.73
CA LEU A 58 1.92 4.93 -23.47
C LEU A 58 2.86 4.45 -22.36
N ILE A 59 3.01 3.13 -22.18
CA ILE A 59 3.97 2.55 -21.22
C ILE A 59 5.39 3.01 -21.55
N GLN A 60 5.78 2.96 -22.81
CA GLN A 60 7.12 3.38 -23.23
C GLN A 60 7.37 4.85 -22.88
N GLN A 61 6.42 5.74 -23.18
CA GLN A 61 6.49 7.16 -22.85
C GLN A 61 6.60 7.42 -21.34
N LEU A 62 5.86 6.68 -20.52
CA LEU A 62 5.97 6.75 -19.06
C LEU A 62 7.39 6.46 -18.55
N PHE A 63 8.12 5.57 -19.20
CA PHE A 63 9.50 5.23 -18.79
C PHE A 63 10.56 6.11 -19.46
N SER A 64 10.32 6.60 -20.68
CA SER A 64 11.31 7.40 -21.41
C SER A 64 11.23 8.88 -21.11
N THR A 65 10.02 9.43 -21.06
CA THR A 65 9.77 10.88 -21.00
C THR A 65 8.51 11.23 -20.19
N PRO A 66 8.38 10.77 -18.93
CA PRO A 66 7.12 10.91 -18.16
C PRO A 66 6.63 12.34 -17.95
N PHE A 67 7.52 13.34 -18.01
CA PHE A 67 7.22 14.74 -17.66
C PHE A 67 7.33 15.71 -18.84
N ASP A 68 7.41 15.23 -20.07
CA ASP A 68 7.49 16.08 -21.27
C ASP A 68 6.12 16.58 -21.80
N GLY A 69 5.02 16.12 -21.19
CA GLY A 69 3.65 16.44 -21.58
C GLY A 69 3.05 15.49 -22.63
N SER A 70 3.77 14.45 -23.06
CA SER A 70 3.26 13.41 -23.99
C SER A 70 2.27 12.46 -23.34
N VAL A 71 2.35 12.29 -22.02
CA VAL A 71 1.42 11.51 -21.20
C VAL A 71 0.53 12.47 -20.42
N ASP A 72 -0.76 12.12 -20.29
CA ASP A 72 -1.68 12.87 -19.44
C ASP A 72 -1.06 13.11 -18.03
N PRO A 73 -0.95 14.37 -17.57
CA PRO A 73 -0.23 14.69 -16.33
C PRO A 73 -0.82 14.03 -15.08
N LEU A 74 -2.15 13.88 -15.02
CA LEU A 74 -2.80 13.24 -13.88
C LEU A 74 -2.55 11.72 -13.90
N PHE A 75 -2.60 11.08 -15.05
CA PHE A 75 -2.22 9.68 -15.17
C PHE A 75 -0.74 9.46 -14.81
N CYS A 76 0.16 10.31 -15.32
CA CYS A 76 1.58 10.26 -14.97
C CYS A 76 1.80 10.35 -13.45
N CYS A 77 1.08 11.24 -12.78
CA CYS A 77 1.09 11.36 -11.32
C CYS A 77 0.62 10.07 -10.63
N ILE A 78 -0.54 9.51 -11.03
CA ILE A 78 -1.07 8.26 -10.46
C ILE A 78 -0.07 7.12 -10.64
N PHE A 79 0.47 6.96 -11.86
CA PHE A 79 1.42 5.89 -12.19
C PHE A 79 2.71 6.01 -11.38
N ASN A 80 3.29 7.19 -11.24
CA ASN A 80 4.50 7.38 -10.45
C ASN A 80 4.22 7.25 -8.93
N MET A 81 3.03 7.62 -8.47
CA MET A 81 2.61 7.42 -7.09
C MET A 81 2.42 5.94 -6.72
N LEU A 82 2.17 5.04 -7.68
CA LEU A 82 2.23 3.59 -7.45
C LEU A 82 3.60 3.14 -6.99
N GLY A 83 4.69 3.81 -7.36
CA GLY A 83 6.04 3.52 -6.86
C GLY A 83 6.23 3.90 -5.38
N ILE A 84 5.40 4.79 -4.84
CA ILE A 84 5.50 5.26 -3.45
C ILE A 84 4.77 4.29 -2.50
N TRP A 85 3.65 3.72 -2.92
CA TRP A 85 2.87 2.78 -2.11
C TRP A 85 3.67 1.57 -1.60
N PRO A 86 4.45 0.85 -2.43
CA PRO A 86 5.31 -0.24 -1.99
C PRO A 86 6.30 0.19 -0.92
N VAL A 87 6.80 1.43 -0.94
CA VAL A 87 7.69 1.93 0.12
C VAL A 87 6.93 2.19 1.42
N ILE A 88 5.70 2.74 1.34
CA ILE A 88 4.81 2.89 2.51
C ILE A 88 4.49 1.52 3.13
N TYR A 89 4.16 0.55 2.28
CA TYR A 89 3.90 -0.82 2.71
C TYR A 89 5.16 -1.51 3.23
N ALA A 90 6.32 -1.31 2.61
CA ALA A 90 7.59 -1.81 3.11
C ALA A 90 7.86 -1.28 4.52
N ALA A 91 7.71 0.04 4.69
CA ALA A 91 7.99 0.72 5.95
C ALA A 91 7.05 0.32 7.09
N THR A 92 5.85 -0.16 6.79
CA THR A 92 4.87 -0.60 7.80
C THR A 92 4.85 -2.12 8.01
N LEU A 93 5.09 -2.90 6.96
CA LEU A 93 5.00 -4.35 7.00
C LEU A 93 6.33 -5.05 7.30
N LEU A 94 7.46 -4.57 6.76
CA LEU A 94 8.75 -5.28 6.89
C LEU A 94 9.37 -5.23 8.29
N PRO A 95 9.28 -4.12 9.06
CA PRO A 95 9.79 -4.12 10.42
C PRO A 95 9.22 -5.27 11.24
N GLY A 96 10.08 -6.09 11.86
CA GLY A 96 9.69 -7.25 12.67
C GLY A 96 8.87 -8.31 11.93
N SER A 97 9.10 -8.51 10.62
CA SER A 97 8.43 -9.53 9.79
C SER A 97 9.21 -10.84 9.65
N ASP A 98 10.31 -10.98 10.38
CA ASP A 98 11.18 -12.17 10.44
C ASP A 98 10.42 -13.45 10.79
N ARG A 99 9.39 -13.36 11.63
CA ARG A 99 8.53 -14.49 12.03
C ARG A 99 7.13 -14.42 11.44
N GLN A 100 6.96 -13.73 10.31
CA GLN A 100 5.66 -13.60 9.67
C GLN A 100 5.16 -14.96 9.16
N SER A 101 3.99 -15.38 9.64
CA SER A 101 3.28 -16.59 9.22
C SER A 101 2.09 -16.22 8.32
N PRO A 102 1.68 -17.11 7.38
CA PRO A 102 2.39 -18.32 6.94
C PRO A 102 3.44 -18.05 5.85
N VAL A 103 3.46 -16.83 5.31
CA VAL A 103 4.31 -16.44 4.18
C VAL A 103 5.16 -15.22 4.55
N PRO A 104 6.40 -15.13 4.07
CA PRO A 104 7.25 -13.98 4.31
C PRO A 104 6.71 -12.73 3.59
N ALA A 105 6.86 -11.56 4.19
CA ALA A 105 6.36 -10.30 3.65
C ALA A 105 7.14 -9.82 2.41
N PHE A 106 8.46 -9.97 2.44
CA PHE A 106 9.38 -9.35 1.49
C PHE A 106 9.06 -9.64 0.02
N PRO A 107 8.84 -10.89 -0.42
CA PRO A 107 8.56 -11.16 -1.84
C PRO A 107 7.33 -10.44 -2.38
N PHE A 108 6.28 -10.31 -1.57
CA PHE A 108 5.03 -9.65 -1.98
C PHE A 108 5.15 -8.13 -1.95
N VAL A 109 5.86 -7.57 -0.96
CA VAL A 109 6.18 -6.13 -0.93
C VAL A 109 7.09 -5.76 -2.11
N ALA A 110 8.15 -6.53 -2.38
CA ALA A 110 9.02 -6.32 -3.53
C ALA A 110 8.25 -6.46 -4.86
N GLY A 111 7.40 -7.48 -4.99
CA GLY A 111 6.56 -7.68 -6.17
C GLY A 111 5.59 -6.53 -6.41
N SER A 112 5.15 -5.84 -5.36
CA SER A 112 4.22 -4.71 -5.48
C SER A 112 4.81 -3.47 -6.18
N PHE A 113 6.13 -3.36 -6.33
CA PHE A 113 6.75 -2.33 -7.18
C PHE A 113 6.40 -2.49 -8.66
N PHE A 114 6.06 -3.70 -9.10
CA PHE A 114 5.76 -4.00 -10.50
C PHE A 114 4.30 -4.35 -10.73
N LEU A 115 3.72 -5.09 -9.79
CA LEU A 115 2.37 -5.64 -9.88
C LEU A 115 1.39 -4.98 -8.92
N GLY A 116 1.83 -4.01 -8.11
CA GLY A 116 0.95 -3.27 -7.22
C GLY A 116 0.16 -4.15 -6.24
N ALA A 117 -1.14 -3.89 -6.12
CA ALA A 117 -2.08 -4.67 -5.33
C ALA A 117 -2.20 -6.12 -5.81
N PHE A 118 -1.96 -6.44 -7.09
CA PHE A 118 -2.00 -7.83 -7.56
C PHE A 118 -0.97 -8.71 -6.83
N ALA A 119 0.22 -8.18 -6.55
CA ALA A 119 1.23 -8.86 -5.74
C ALA A 119 0.96 -8.72 -4.24
N LEU A 120 0.57 -7.54 -3.75
CA LEU A 120 0.51 -7.31 -2.30
C LEU A 120 -0.72 -7.93 -1.63
N SER A 121 -1.87 -7.92 -2.29
CA SER A 121 -3.15 -8.30 -1.67
C SER A 121 -3.23 -9.75 -1.23
N PRO A 122 -2.71 -10.75 -1.97
CA PRO A 122 -2.64 -12.13 -1.49
C PRO A 122 -1.91 -12.26 -0.15
N TYR A 123 -0.80 -11.52 0.02
CA TYR A 123 -0.10 -11.46 1.29
C TYR A 123 -0.95 -10.84 2.40
N LEU A 124 -1.59 -9.70 2.13
CA LEU A 124 -2.47 -9.05 3.11
C LEU A 124 -3.65 -9.93 3.54
N ALA A 125 -4.17 -10.76 2.64
CA ALA A 125 -5.23 -11.72 2.95
C ALA A 125 -4.73 -12.87 3.82
N LEU A 126 -3.58 -13.47 3.46
CA LEU A 126 -3.07 -14.71 4.05
C LEU A 126 -2.31 -14.51 5.37
N ARG A 127 -1.66 -13.36 5.55
CA ARG A 127 -0.77 -13.12 6.67
C ARG A 127 -1.51 -13.08 8.00
N GLU A 128 -0.84 -13.56 9.04
CA GLU A 128 -1.24 -13.34 10.42
C GLU A 128 -1.00 -11.87 10.82
N HIS A 129 -1.94 -11.29 11.53
CA HIS A 129 -1.87 -9.88 11.93
C HIS A 129 -1.14 -9.72 13.25
N ARG A 130 -0.18 -8.80 13.31
CA ARG A 130 0.66 -8.57 14.49
C ARG A 130 0.03 -7.48 15.35
N ALA A 131 -0.86 -7.86 16.26
CA ALA A 131 -1.63 -6.91 17.08
C ALA A 131 -0.93 -6.48 18.38
N VAL A 132 0.08 -7.22 18.85
CA VAL A 132 0.70 -6.98 20.16
C VAL A 132 1.93 -6.09 19.99
N ALA A 133 2.11 -5.13 20.90
CA ALA A 133 3.37 -4.47 21.15
C ALA A 133 4.39 -5.51 21.68
N GLY A 134 4.84 -6.38 20.78
CA GLY A 134 6.02 -7.19 20.96
C GLY A 134 7.15 -6.48 20.26
N ALA A 135 8.29 -6.39 20.94
CA ALA A 135 9.46 -5.78 20.34
C ALA A 135 9.75 -6.42 18.98
N SER A 136 9.98 -5.59 17.96
CA SER A 136 10.66 -6.11 16.79
C SER A 136 11.97 -6.72 17.27
N GLY A 137 12.33 -7.91 16.77
CA GLY A 137 13.71 -8.36 16.87
C GLY A 137 14.66 -7.29 16.29
N GLU A 138 15.97 -7.55 16.34
CA GLU A 138 16.93 -6.69 15.65
C GLU A 138 16.46 -6.46 14.20
N LEU A 139 16.23 -5.20 13.87
CA LEU A 139 15.83 -4.82 12.52
C LEU A 139 17.04 -5.03 11.62
N ASP A 140 16.82 -5.59 10.43
CA ASP A 140 17.85 -5.61 9.41
C ASP A 140 18.27 -4.17 9.04
N TRP A 141 19.44 -4.05 8.42
CA TRP A 141 20.03 -2.75 8.11
C TRP A 141 19.11 -1.86 7.25
N VAL A 142 18.42 -2.42 6.25
CA VAL A 142 17.53 -1.67 5.35
C VAL A 142 16.36 -1.13 6.15
N THR A 143 15.75 -1.99 6.97
CA THR A 143 14.61 -1.62 7.79
C THR A 143 14.98 -0.55 8.81
N ALA A 144 16.11 -0.72 9.51
CA ALA A 144 16.58 0.22 10.53
C ALA A 144 16.99 1.59 9.96
N ASN A 145 17.67 1.62 8.81
CA ASN A 145 18.33 2.83 8.31
C ASN A 145 17.59 3.53 7.15
N ILE A 146 16.73 2.80 6.43
CA ILE A 146 15.97 3.34 5.29
C ILE A 146 14.49 3.43 5.64
N LEU A 147 13.88 2.33 6.10
CA LEU A 147 12.42 2.27 6.26
C LEU A 147 11.92 2.96 7.54
N GLU A 148 12.66 2.89 8.64
CA GLU A 148 12.36 3.64 9.86
C GLU A 148 12.85 5.10 9.81
N ASN A 149 13.63 5.47 8.78
CA ASN A 149 14.20 6.80 8.66
C ASN A 149 13.18 7.82 8.11
N ARG A 150 12.95 8.90 8.86
CA ARG A 150 12.04 9.99 8.45
C ARG A 150 12.48 10.68 7.17
N LEU A 151 13.78 10.70 6.85
CA LEU A 151 14.28 11.29 5.61
C LEU A 151 13.68 10.60 4.38
N THR A 152 13.50 9.27 4.41
CA THR A 152 12.82 8.54 3.34
C THR A 152 11.41 9.08 3.13
N ALA A 153 10.66 9.30 4.21
CA ALA A 153 9.32 9.87 4.11
C ALA A 153 9.32 11.33 3.63
N VAL A 154 10.32 12.15 4.01
CA VAL A 154 10.48 13.54 3.51
C VAL A 154 10.76 13.55 2.00
N VAL A 155 11.67 12.71 1.52
CA VAL A 155 12.01 12.62 0.09
C VAL A 155 10.80 12.16 -0.72
N LEU A 156 10.09 11.12 -0.24
CA LEU A 156 8.87 10.65 -0.89
C LEU A 156 7.75 11.70 -0.85
N LEU A 157 7.64 12.48 0.22
CA LEU A 157 6.66 13.58 0.31
C LEU A 157 6.99 14.69 -0.66
N ALA A 158 8.26 15.08 -0.79
CA ALA A 158 8.68 16.05 -1.79
C ALA A 158 8.35 15.58 -3.22
N PHE A 159 8.61 14.30 -3.52
CA PHE A 159 8.29 13.71 -4.81
C PHE A 159 6.76 13.63 -5.05
N ALA A 160 5.99 13.14 -4.08
CA ALA A 160 4.53 13.11 -4.17
C ALA A 160 3.93 14.52 -4.36
N THR A 161 4.49 15.52 -3.68
CA THR A 161 4.09 16.93 -3.83
C THR A 161 4.40 17.45 -5.22
N TYR A 162 5.60 17.17 -5.75
CA TYR A 162 5.95 17.49 -7.13
C TYR A 162 4.96 16.88 -8.13
N LEU A 163 4.66 15.58 -8.01
CA LEU A 163 3.71 14.88 -8.88
C LEU A 163 2.30 15.48 -8.81
N ALA A 164 1.82 15.80 -7.61
CA ALA A 164 0.52 16.41 -7.42
C ALA A 164 0.44 17.80 -8.04
N LEU A 165 1.47 18.64 -7.85
CA LEU A 165 1.56 19.98 -8.45
C LEU A 165 1.66 19.90 -9.98
N PHE A 166 2.42 18.95 -10.52
CA PHE A 166 2.52 18.70 -11.96
C PHE A 166 1.15 18.28 -12.54
N ALA A 167 0.42 17.39 -11.87
CA ALA A 167 -0.90 16.95 -12.31
C ALA A 167 -1.94 18.07 -12.31
N VAL A 168 -2.12 18.77 -11.18
CA VAL A 168 -3.12 19.85 -11.10
C VAL A 168 -2.74 21.07 -11.93
N GLY A 169 -1.47 21.22 -12.28
CA GLY A 169 -0.97 22.22 -13.20
C GLY A 169 -1.02 21.82 -14.67
N ASN A 170 -1.63 20.68 -15.01
CA ASN A 170 -1.71 20.14 -16.37
C ASN A 170 -0.34 20.06 -17.07
N GLY A 171 0.67 19.58 -16.34
CA GLY A 171 2.02 19.41 -16.85
C GLY A 171 2.95 20.61 -16.58
N VAL A 172 2.43 21.70 -16.00
CA VAL A 172 3.21 22.91 -15.70
C VAL A 172 3.15 23.22 -14.21
N ILE A 173 4.30 23.17 -13.54
CA ILE A 173 4.40 23.56 -12.13
C ILE A 173 4.13 25.06 -11.99
N GLY A 174 3.16 25.40 -11.15
CA GLY A 174 2.67 26.78 -10.95
C GLY A 174 1.30 27.04 -11.57
N GLY A 175 0.81 26.13 -12.44
CA GLY A 175 -0.60 26.09 -12.83
C GLY A 175 -1.48 25.46 -11.74
N PHE A 176 -2.78 25.78 -11.75
CA PHE A 176 -3.77 25.14 -10.89
C PHE A 176 -5.13 25.09 -11.58
N SER A 177 -5.41 23.99 -12.27
CA SER A 177 -6.72 23.69 -12.86
C SER A 177 -7.07 22.20 -12.69
N PRO A 178 -7.50 21.78 -11.47
CA PRO A 178 -7.87 20.39 -11.19
C PRO A 178 -8.99 19.85 -12.08
N THR A 179 -9.90 20.72 -12.52
CA THR A 179 -11.02 20.34 -13.40
C THR A 179 -10.54 19.93 -14.78
N GLU A 180 -9.56 20.66 -15.34
CA GLU A 180 -8.94 20.29 -16.61
C GLU A 180 -8.13 19.01 -16.49
N ALA A 181 -7.40 18.83 -15.38
CA ALA A 181 -6.63 17.61 -15.13
C ALA A 181 -7.53 16.36 -15.14
N LEU A 182 -8.70 16.44 -14.50
CA LEU A 182 -9.69 15.36 -14.53
C LEU A 182 -10.30 15.15 -15.92
N ALA A 183 -10.55 16.23 -16.66
CA ALA A 183 -11.11 16.16 -18.01
C ALA A 183 -10.11 15.53 -19.01
N GLY A 184 -8.82 15.84 -18.90
CA GLY A 184 -7.74 15.24 -19.72
C GLY A 184 -7.49 13.77 -19.38
N PHE A 185 -7.63 13.40 -18.11
CA PHE A 185 -7.48 12.02 -17.65
C PHE A 185 -8.60 11.08 -18.11
N ALA A 186 -9.85 11.56 -18.13
CA ALA A 186 -11.01 10.69 -18.37
C ALA A 186 -10.95 9.88 -19.69
N PRO A 187 -10.54 10.46 -20.84
CA PRO A 187 -10.35 9.68 -22.07
C PRO A 187 -9.28 8.59 -21.95
N VAL A 188 -8.15 8.89 -21.30
CA VAL A 188 -7.04 7.94 -21.13
C VAL A 188 -7.48 6.80 -20.19
N PHE A 189 -8.15 7.13 -19.10
CA PHE A 189 -8.75 6.14 -18.18
C PHE A 189 -9.79 5.25 -18.87
N GLY A 190 -10.58 5.80 -19.81
CA GLY A 190 -11.64 5.06 -20.51
C GLY A 190 -11.14 4.16 -21.65
N SER A 191 -9.92 4.37 -22.15
CA SER A 191 -9.42 3.73 -23.37
C SER A 191 -8.14 2.91 -23.20
N SER A 192 -7.26 3.28 -22.27
CA SER A 192 -6.00 2.56 -22.01
C SER A 192 -6.18 1.52 -20.91
N LEU A 193 -5.73 0.28 -21.20
CA LEU A 193 -5.73 -0.79 -20.20
C LEU A 193 -4.80 -0.44 -19.04
N THR A 194 -3.59 0.03 -19.34
CA THR A 194 -2.59 0.38 -18.34
C THR A 194 -3.08 1.51 -17.45
N ALA A 195 -3.64 2.57 -18.03
CA ALA A 195 -4.14 3.69 -17.24
C ALA A 195 -5.32 3.29 -16.36
N HIS A 196 -6.26 2.52 -16.90
CA HIS A 196 -7.42 2.06 -16.16
C HIS A 196 -7.04 1.15 -15.00
N VAL A 197 -6.29 0.08 -15.27
CA VAL A 197 -5.94 -0.93 -14.26
C VAL A 197 -4.99 -0.36 -13.20
N SER A 198 -4.01 0.46 -13.59
CA SER A 198 -3.08 1.09 -12.64
C SER A 198 -3.80 2.06 -11.69
N SER A 199 -4.82 2.77 -12.18
CA SER A 199 -5.62 3.68 -11.35
C SER A 199 -6.49 2.93 -10.35
N LEU A 200 -7.08 1.80 -10.76
CA LEU A 200 -7.81 0.90 -9.84
C LEU A 200 -6.86 0.26 -8.81
N ASP A 201 -5.69 -0.18 -9.25
CA ASP A 201 -4.65 -0.73 -8.39
C ASP A 201 -4.22 0.27 -7.31
N PHE A 202 -3.99 1.53 -7.71
CA PHE A 202 -3.68 2.63 -6.80
C PHE A 202 -4.78 2.83 -5.73
N MET A 203 -6.05 2.79 -6.14
CA MET A 203 -7.19 2.88 -5.22
C MET A 203 -7.23 1.69 -4.25
N VAL A 204 -6.97 0.47 -4.72
CA VAL A 204 -6.96 -0.73 -3.87
C VAL A 204 -5.81 -0.69 -2.86
N LEU A 205 -4.60 -0.31 -3.30
CA LEU A 205 -3.46 -0.11 -2.40
C LEU A 205 -3.79 0.94 -1.32
N TRP A 206 -4.46 2.03 -1.68
CA TRP A 206 -4.90 3.02 -0.71
C TRP A 206 -5.94 2.47 0.27
N MET A 207 -7.01 1.84 -0.22
CA MET A 207 -8.09 1.30 0.62
C MET A 207 -7.58 0.24 1.62
N PHE A 208 -6.60 -0.57 1.22
CA PHE A 208 -6.02 -1.59 2.09
C PHE A 208 -5.05 -1.05 3.13
N PHE A 209 -4.68 0.23 3.05
CA PHE A 209 -3.72 0.80 3.98
C PHE A 209 -4.30 0.98 5.39
N GLY A 210 -5.60 1.29 5.54
CA GLY A 210 -6.21 1.55 6.85
C GLY A 210 -5.98 0.44 7.91
N PRO A 211 -6.24 -0.84 7.60
CA PRO A 211 -5.91 -1.95 8.51
C PRO A 211 -4.41 -2.10 8.78
N VAL A 212 -3.55 -1.84 7.79
CA VAL A 212 -2.08 -1.92 7.95
C VAL A 212 -1.56 -0.79 8.83
N LEU A 213 -2.07 0.43 8.64
CA LEU A 213 -1.85 1.59 9.48
C LEU A 213 -2.25 1.31 10.93
N LEU A 214 -3.45 0.73 11.14
CA LEU A 214 -3.94 0.37 12.46
C LEU A 214 -2.99 -0.62 13.16
N GLU A 215 -2.51 -1.62 12.41
CA GLU A 215 -1.53 -2.58 12.90
C GLU A 215 -0.21 -1.92 13.30
N ASP A 216 0.40 -1.16 12.39
CA ASP A 216 1.69 -0.50 12.64
C ASP A 216 1.59 0.49 13.81
N GLY A 217 0.49 1.26 13.90
CA GLY A 217 0.27 2.17 15.01
C GLY A 217 0.00 1.48 16.34
N ARG A 218 -0.63 0.29 16.36
CA ARG A 218 -0.74 -0.52 17.59
C ARG A 218 0.61 -1.03 18.06
N ARG A 219 1.45 -1.48 17.14
CA ARG A 219 2.82 -1.94 17.43
C ARG A 219 3.69 -0.83 18.01
N ARG A 220 3.38 0.43 17.67
CA ARG A 220 4.05 1.65 18.17
C ARG A 220 3.34 2.31 19.36
N GLY A 221 2.28 1.69 19.89
CA GLY A 221 1.56 2.19 21.07
C GLY A 221 0.62 3.38 20.82
N VAL A 222 0.24 3.68 19.58
CA VAL A 222 -0.58 4.85 19.21
C VAL A 222 -2.08 4.52 19.18
N PHE A 223 -2.47 3.41 18.53
CA PHE A 223 -3.88 3.06 18.27
C PHE A 223 -4.40 1.92 19.17
N LEU A 224 -4.15 2.04 20.47
CA LEU A 224 -4.48 1.02 21.46
C LEU A 224 -5.98 1.02 21.81
N GLY A 225 -6.53 -0.16 22.11
CA GLY A 225 -7.95 -0.32 22.45
C GLY A 225 -8.91 -0.08 21.28
N SER A 226 -10.15 0.27 21.62
CA SER A 226 -11.20 0.64 20.68
C SER A 226 -11.04 2.08 20.16
N PRO A 227 -11.51 2.41 18.94
CA PRO A 227 -11.44 3.77 18.42
C PRO A 227 -12.00 4.85 19.35
N ASP A 228 -13.02 4.54 20.15
CA ASP A 228 -13.62 5.48 21.09
C ASP A 228 -12.66 5.92 22.20
N SER A 229 -11.75 5.02 22.62
CA SER A 229 -10.74 5.28 23.65
C SER A 229 -9.51 6.06 23.15
N TRP A 230 -9.40 6.29 21.84
CA TRP A 230 -8.28 7.04 21.29
C TRP A 230 -8.37 8.52 21.67
N SER A 231 -7.21 9.13 21.90
CA SER A 231 -7.12 10.59 22.05
C SER A 231 -7.59 11.31 20.78
N THR A 232 -8.02 12.57 20.91
CA THR A 232 -8.38 13.40 19.74
C THR A 232 -7.24 13.48 18.73
N GLY A 233 -6.00 13.59 19.20
CA GLY A 233 -4.81 13.60 18.33
C GLY A 233 -4.62 12.29 17.56
N SER A 234 -4.78 11.15 18.24
CA SER A 234 -4.69 9.82 17.59
C SER A 234 -5.80 9.59 16.56
N LYS A 235 -7.03 10.06 16.84
CA LYS A 235 -8.15 10.02 15.88
C LYS A 235 -7.84 10.85 14.64
N ALA A 236 -7.35 12.08 14.83
CA ALA A 236 -6.97 12.96 13.73
C ALA A 236 -5.80 12.39 12.92
N GLN A 237 -4.77 11.84 13.58
CA GLN A 237 -3.64 11.21 12.92
C GLN A 237 -4.06 9.99 12.10
N PHE A 238 -4.92 9.12 12.64
CA PHE A 238 -5.45 7.98 11.90
C PHE A 238 -6.26 8.44 10.68
N ALA A 239 -7.16 9.41 10.86
CA ALA A 239 -7.97 9.96 9.78
C ALA A 239 -7.11 10.58 8.68
N LEU A 240 -6.15 11.44 9.03
CA LEU A 240 -5.21 12.05 8.08
C LEU A 240 -4.42 10.97 7.32
N SER A 241 -3.98 9.94 8.03
CA SER A 241 -3.15 8.88 7.48
C SER A 241 -3.92 7.89 6.59
N ALA A 242 -5.22 7.70 6.84
CA ALA A 242 -6.06 6.76 6.13
C ALA A 242 -6.89 7.40 5.00
N LEU A 243 -7.37 8.63 5.19
CA LEU A 243 -8.32 9.30 4.27
C LEU A 243 -7.66 10.13 3.18
N LEU A 244 -6.37 10.46 3.33
CA LEU A 244 -5.59 10.97 2.21
C LEU A 244 -4.88 9.79 1.55
N PRO A 245 -4.77 9.74 0.20
CA PRO A 245 -4.05 8.67 -0.51
C PRO A 245 -2.57 8.53 -0.11
N VAL A 246 -1.62 8.69 -1.03
CA VAL A 246 -0.18 8.60 -0.72
C VAL A 246 0.22 9.56 0.41
N PHE A 247 -0.33 10.78 0.41
CA PHE A 247 -0.04 11.78 1.44
C PHE A 247 -0.39 11.31 2.86
N GLY A 248 -1.44 10.50 3.03
CA GLY A 248 -1.80 9.95 4.33
C GLY A 248 -0.76 8.95 4.82
N GLY A 249 -0.36 8.00 3.97
CA GLY A 249 0.70 7.06 4.30
C GLY A 249 2.02 7.76 4.65
N LEU A 250 2.40 8.81 3.90
CA LEU A 250 3.60 9.59 4.19
C LEU A 250 3.49 10.42 5.48
N ALA A 251 2.32 11.00 5.76
CA ALA A 251 2.06 11.68 7.03
C ALA A 251 2.24 10.72 8.22
N TRP A 252 1.79 9.47 8.09
CA TRP A 252 2.05 8.43 9.08
C TRP A 252 3.56 8.15 9.23
N LEU A 253 4.29 7.91 8.14
CA LEU A 253 5.72 7.63 8.21
C LEU A 253 6.54 8.77 8.85
N LEU A 254 6.13 10.03 8.64
CA LEU A 254 6.77 11.20 9.25
C LEU A 254 6.49 11.32 10.75
N SER A 255 5.27 11.00 11.17
CA SER A 255 4.77 11.26 12.52
C SER A 255 4.83 10.06 13.46
N ARG A 256 5.01 8.84 12.94
CA ARG A 256 4.99 7.61 13.74
C ARG A 256 6.13 7.60 14.77
N PRO A 257 5.86 7.14 16.01
CA PRO A 257 6.91 6.85 16.98
C PRO A 257 7.82 5.70 16.50
N PRO A 258 9.08 5.62 16.97
CA PRO A 258 9.92 4.46 16.68
C PRO A 258 9.30 3.18 17.27
N LEU A 259 9.65 2.02 16.69
CA LEU A 259 9.29 0.74 17.29
C LEU A 259 9.99 0.58 18.65
N PRO A 260 9.33 -0.04 19.65
CA PRO A 260 9.99 -0.37 20.91
C PRO A 260 11.20 -1.28 20.67
N SER A 261 12.39 -0.86 21.10
CA SER A 261 13.59 -1.69 21.04
C SER A 261 13.57 -2.76 22.13
N GLN A 262 14.09 -3.96 21.84
CA GLN A 262 14.62 -4.80 22.93
C GLN A 262 15.93 -4.18 23.37
N ARG A 263 16.02 -3.71 24.62
CA ARG A 263 17.31 -3.71 25.29
C ARG A 263 17.67 -5.19 25.48
N ALA A 264 18.80 -5.59 24.90
CA ALA A 264 19.48 -6.84 25.26
C ALA A 264 19.81 -6.86 26.75
#